data_AF-A0A4P7SMC8-F1
#
_entry.id   AF-A0A4P7SMC8-F1
#
_cell.length_a   1.000
_cell.length_b   1.000
_cell.length_c   1.000
_cell.angle_alpha   90.00
_cell.angle_beta   90.00
_cell.angle_gamma   90.00
#
_symmetry.space_group_name_H-M   'P 1'
#
loop_
_entity.id
_entity.type
_entity.pdbx_description
1 polymer ?
#
loop_
_entity_poly.entity_id
_entity_poly.type
_entity_poly.pdbx_seq_one_letter_code
_entity_poly.pdbx_strand_id
1 'polypeptide(L)'
;MGGTTAFAALHKDVTVDVDGREVEVQAFGRTVGDVLAAAEIEVGERDLVAPDLDAPVGRTSQVVVRHGREIDVEVDGEERSVWTTALTVGEAVDGLGLRDGVRLSASRSAEVGRDVLRVSTQKTVHLVVDGQVIDGVSSGATVRDALRDIGLVLEEGDRVSVPLDAAAVDGLVVLVTRAASSGETVTETVPFAEKEVEDATLVTGTRKVQTAGRAGVRTTTYALDVVGGVVVGRTPVASMVTVPPVDQVIRVGTAPLPDPAEVSVEPGTAQAIGKELAAARGWGDDQFACLLKLWNKESGWRVDADNPSSSAYGIPQALPGSKMASAGADWRTNPATQITWGLGYIAGRYGNPCGAWAHSQAKNWY
;
A
#
# COMPACT_ATOMS: atom_id res chain seq x y z
N MET A 1 94.39 -4.24 -52.38
CA MET A 1 93.26 -3.98 -51.45
C MET A 1 92.00 -3.85 -52.29
N GLY A 2 91.00 -4.71 -52.12
CA GLY A 2 89.79 -4.66 -52.96
C GLY A 2 88.70 -5.69 -52.65
N GLY A 3 88.62 -6.19 -51.42
CA GLY A 3 87.67 -7.25 -51.03
C GLY A 3 86.59 -6.85 -50.02
N THR A 4 86.65 -5.65 -49.44
CA THR A 4 85.79 -5.30 -48.29
C THR A 4 84.53 -4.51 -48.66
N THR A 5 84.45 -3.91 -49.86
CA THR A 5 83.28 -3.10 -50.26
C THR A 5 82.09 -3.91 -50.78
N ALA A 6 82.30 -5.14 -51.26
CA ALA A 6 81.21 -6.00 -51.74
C ALA A 6 80.39 -6.64 -50.61
N PHE A 7 81.02 -6.92 -49.46
CA PHE A 7 80.35 -7.52 -48.29
C PHE A 7 79.38 -6.54 -47.60
N ALA A 8 79.71 -5.26 -47.55
CA ALA A 8 78.84 -4.23 -46.98
C ALA A 8 77.63 -3.90 -47.87
N ALA A 9 77.59 -4.30 -49.14
CA ALA A 9 76.42 -4.04 -50.01
C ALA A 9 75.28 -5.06 -49.79
N LEU A 10 75.58 -6.23 -49.21
CA LEU A 10 74.65 -7.34 -49.03
C LEU A 10 74.03 -7.41 -47.63
N HIS A 11 74.61 -6.74 -46.63
CA HIS A 11 73.98 -6.61 -45.32
C HIS A 11 72.72 -5.74 -45.41
N LYS A 12 71.67 -6.20 -44.73
CA LYS A 12 70.42 -5.47 -44.55
C LYS A 12 70.07 -5.52 -43.07
N ASP A 13 69.71 -4.38 -42.53
CA ASP A 13 69.04 -4.28 -41.24
C ASP A 13 67.53 -4.41 -41.54
N VAL A 14 66.87 -5.36 -40.89
CA VAL A 14 65.45 -5.67 -41.06
C VAL A 14 64.82 -5.72 -39.68
N THR A 15 63.78 -4.93 -39.47
CA THR A 15 62.98 -4.98 -38.25
C THR A 15 61.99 -6.15 -38.35
N VAL A 16 62.11 -7.10 -37.43
CA VAL A 16 61.20 -8.23 -37.29
C VAL A 16 60.37 -8.05 -36.02
N ASP A 17 59.07 -7.92 -36.15
CA ASP A 17 58.13 -7.91 -35.02
C ASP A 17 57.73 -9.35 -34.70
N VAL A 18 58.27 -9.88 -33.60
CA VAL A 18 57.99 -11.24 -33.09
C VAL A 18 57.07 -11.14 -31.89
N ASP A 19 55.82 -11.59 -32.05
CA ASP A 19 54.78 -11.56 -31.01
C ASP A 19 54.61 -10.19 -30.30
N GLY A 20 54.74 -9.09 -31.04
CA GLY A 20 54.61 -7.72 -30.53
C GLY A 20 55.93 -7.13 -30.02
N ARG A 21 57.06 -7.84 -30.17
CA ARG A 21 58.39 -7.35 -29.80
C ARG A 21 59.24 -7.14 -31.05
N GLU A 22 59.71 -5.92 -31.25
CA GLU A 22 60.61 -5.60 -32.34
C GLU A 22 62.03 -6.13 -32.08
N VAL A 23 62.58 -6.82 -33.08
CA VAL A 23 63.94 -7.35 -33.11
C VAL A 23 64.62 -6.83 -34.37
N GLU A 24 65.78 -6.19 -34.21
CA GLU A 24 66.62 -5.77 -35.33
C GLU A 24 67.52 -6.93 -35.76
N VAL A 25 67.36 -7.35 -37.02
CA VAL A 25 68.06 -8.52 -37.57
C VAL A 25 68.99 -8.09 -38.69
N GLN A 26 70.26 -8.47 -38.57
CA GLN A 26 71.24 -8.31 -39.63
C GLN A 26 71.31 -9.58 -40.46
N ALA A 27 70.79 -9.53 -41.69
CA ALA A 27 70.74 -10.70 -42.58
C ALA A 27 71.44 -10.43 -43.91
N PHE A 28 72.08 -11.47 -44.45
CA PHE A 28 72.66 -11.49 -45.81
C PHE A 28 71.69 -12.05 -46.86
N GLY A 29 70.54 -12.53 -46.39
CA GLY A 29 69.49 -13.18 -47.17
C GLY A 29 68.77 -12.29 -48.17
N ARG A 30 68.08 -12.93 -49.11
CA ARG A 30 67.19 -12.24 -50.06
C ARG A 30 65.73 -12.38 -49.71
N THR A 31 65.34 -13.34 -48.88
CA THR A 31 63.94 -13.62 -48.54
C THR A 31 63.63 -13.42 -47.06
N VAL A 32 62.35 -13.40 -46.69
CA VAL A 32 61.89 -13.40 -45.30
C VAL A 32 62.41 -14.63 -44.54
N GLY A 33 62.37 -15.81 -45.14
CA GLY A 33 62.88 -17.04 -44.53
C GLY A 33 64.37 -16.97 -44.19
N ASP A 34 65.19 -16.35 -45.04
CA ASP A 34 66.62 -16.14 -44.74
C ASP A 34 66.82 -15.20 -43.54
N VAL A 35 65.96 -14.17 -43.38
CA VAL A 35 66.02 -13.24 -42.24
C VAL A 35 65.65 -13.95 -40.95
N LEU A 36 64.56 -14.73 -40.95
CA LEU A 36 64.12 -15.48 -39.76
C LEU A 36 65.16 -16.52 -39.34
N ALA A 37 65.76 -17.24 -40.31
CA ALA A 37 66.83 -18.19 -40.03
C ALA A 37 68.08 -17.53 -39.43
N ALA A 38 68.46 -16.34 -39.90
CA ALA A 38 69.59 -15.58 -39.36
C ALA A 38 69.34 -15.07 -37.93
N ALA A 39 68.07 -14.83 -37.57
CA ALA A 39 67.64 -14.43 -36.24
C ALA A 39 67.36 -15.62 -35.30
N GLU A 40 67.54 -16.85 -35.77
CA GLU A 40 67.16 -18.08 -35.06
C GLU A 40 65.67 -18.10 -34.63
N ILE A 41 64.80 -17.48 -35.43
CA ILE A 41 63.35 -17.48 -35.23
C ILE A 41 62.76 -18.68 -35.99
N GLU A 42 62.33 -19.68 -35.24
CA GLU A 42 61.63 -20.85 -35.79
C GLU A 42 60.14 -20.52 -36.03
N VAL A 43 59.59 -20.97 -37.15
CA VAL A 43 58.16 -20.80 -37.47
C VAL A 43 57.54 -22.12 -37.88
N GLY A 44 56.35 -22.41 -37.37
CA GLY A 44 55.56 -23.60 -37.65
C GLY A 44 54.40 -23.36 -38.63
N GLU A 45 53.66 -24.43 -38.95
CA GLU A 45 52.55 -24.39 -39.93
C GLU A 45 51.36 -23.52 -39.51
N ARG A 46 51.23 -23.22 -38.21
CA ARG A 46 50.12 -22.44 -37.64
C ARG A 46 50.53 -21.01 -37.26
N ASP A 47 51.74 -20.62 -37.62
CA ASP A 47 52.27 -19.29 -37.37
C ASP A 47 51.93 -18.37 -38.55
N LEU A 48 51.72 -17.09 -38.24
CA LEU A 48 51.56 -16.07 -39.27
C LEU A 48 52.91 -15.41 -39.51
N VAL A 49 53.36 -15.45 -40.76
CA VAL A 49 54.55 -14.74 -41.23
C VAL A 49 54.13 -13.82 -42.37
N ALA A 50 54.37 -12.52 -42.21
CA ALA A 50 54.03 -11.52 -43.22
C ALA A 50 55.21 -10.57 -43.46
N PRO A 51 55.67 -10.39 -44.72
CA PRO A 51 55.31 -11.15 -45.92
C PRO A 51 55.68 -12.65 -45.84
N ASP A 52 55.20 -13.48 -46.77
CA ASP A 52 55.47 -14.93 -46.80
C ASP A 52 56.97 -15.26 -46.86
N LEU A 53 57.36 -16.47 -46.45
CA LEU A 53 58.76 -16.90 -46.30
C LEU A 53 59.64 -16.71 -47.56
N ASP A 54 59.07 -16.88 -48.75
CA ASP A 54 59.78 -16.71 -50.03
C ASP A 54 59.80 -15.26 -50.54
N ALA A 55 59.07 -14.35 -49.88
CA ALA A 55 58.96 -12.97 -50.32
C ALA A 55 60.32 -12.24 -50.22
N PRO A 56 60.66 -11.40 -51.21
CA PRO A 56 61.92 -10.69 -51.20
C PRO A 56 61.98 -9.62 -50.09
N VAL A 57 63.11 -9.53 -49.40
CA VAL A 57 63.37 -8.57 -48.32
C VAL A 57 64.32 -7.46 -48.77
N GLY A 58 64.00 -6.21 -48.44
CA GLY A 58 64.82 -5.01 -48.63
C GLY A 58 65.38 -4.46 -47.31
N ARG A 59 66.16 -3.37 -47.37
CA ARG A 59 66.81 -2.72 -46.19
C ARG A 59 65.85 -1.99 -45.25
N THR A 60 64.57 -1.92 -45.58
CA THR A 60 63.53 -1.26 -44.77
C THR A 60 62.27 -2.12 -44.72
N SER A 61 62.42 -3.42 -44.97
CA SER A 61 61.31 -4.35 -44.87
C SER A 61 60.93 -4.51 -43.41
N GLN A 62 59.62 -4.54 -43.14
CA GLN A 62 59.09 -4.98 -41.88
C GLN A 62 58.61 -6.41 -42.07
N VAL A 63 59.05 -7.29 -41.18
CA VAL A 63 58.60 -8.68 -41.13
C VAL A 63 57.82 -8.85 -39.84
N VAL A 64 56.63 -9.44 -39.91
CA VAL A 64 55.82 -9.75 -38.75
C VAL A 64 55.77 -11.26 -38.60
N VAL A 65 56.11 -11.74 -37.41
CA VAL A 65 55.94 -13.12 -36.98
C VAL A 65 54.97 -13.16 -35.80
N ARG A 66 53.95 -14.00 -35.91
CA ARG A 66 53.03 -14.30 -34.81
C ARG A 66 52.94 -15.80 -34.65
N HIS A 67 53.40 -16.30 -33.51
CA HIS A 67 53.34 -17.73 -33.22
C HIS A 67 51.89 -18.15 -32.90
N GLY A 68 51.47 -19.24 -33.52
CA GLY A 68 50.19 -19.87 -33.28
C GLY A 68 50.18 -20.53 -31.90
N ARG A 69 49.10 -20.33 -31.16
CA ARG A 69 48.83 -21.03 -29.92
C ARG A 69 47.40 -21.53 -29.87
N GLU A 70 47.21 -22.66 -29.20
CA GLU A 70 45.89 -23.18 -28.88
C GLU A 70 45.38 -22.50 -27.60
N ILE A 71 44.14 -22.04 -27.64
CA ILE A 71 43.44 -21.44 -26.51
C ILE A 71 42.12 -22.15 -26.27
N ASP A 72 41.76 -22.30 -25.00
CA ASP A 72 40.45 -22.82 -24.62
C ASP A 72 39.46 -21.67 -24.50
N VAL A 73 38.37 -21.77 -25.23
CA VAL A 73 37.30 -20.76 -25.29
C VAL A 73 35.98 -21.42 -24.92
N GLU A 74 35.28 -20.85 -23.95
CA GLU A 74 33.93 -21.25 -23.58
C GLU A 74 32.95 -20.21 -24.13
N VAL A 75 32.13 -20.58 -25.11
CA VAL A 75 31.13 -19.67 -25.68
C VAL A 75 29.75 -20.12 -25.24
N ASP A 76 29.07 -19.31 -24.44
CA ASP A 76 27.73 -19.59 -23.90
C ASP A 76 27.63 -20.94 -23.17
N GLY A 77 28.70 -21.33 -22.48
CA GLY A 77 28.80 -22.60 -21.74
C GLY A 77 29.31 -23.78 -22.57
N GLU A 78 29.57 -23.60 -23.87
CA GLU A 78 30.18 -24.61 -24.73
C GLU A 78 31.69 -24.40 -24.86
N GLU A 79 32.48 -25.34 -24.36
CA GLU A 79 33.94 -25.32 -24.43
C GLU A 79 34.47 -25.81 -25.79
N ARG A 80 35.50 -25.13 -26.31
CA ARG A 80 36.24 -25.51 -27.52
C ARG A 80 37.67 -25.00 -27.49
N SER A 81 38.59 -25.77 -28.07
CA SER A 81 39.98 -25.34 -28.29
C SER A 81 40.15 -24.76 -29.69
N VAL A 82 40.74 -23.57 -29.80
CA VAL A 82 40.92 -22.86 -31.06
C VAL A 82 42.36 -22.37 -31.21
N TRP A 83 42.90 -22.47 -32.43
CA TRP A 83 44.21 -21.91 -32.76
C TRP A 83 44.10 -20.42 -33.07
N THR A 84 45.00 -19.62 -32.51
CA THR A 84 45.07 -18.19 -32.75
C THR A 84 46.51 -17.68 -32.75
N THR A 85 46.76 -16.67 -33.56
CA THR A 85 48.01 -15.88 -33.58
C THR A 85 47.82 -14.50 -32.92
N ALA A 86 46.62 -14.22 -32.38
CA ALA A 86 46.29 -12.97 -31.71
C ALA A 86 47.21 -12.72 -30.51
N LEU A 87 47.58 -11.46 -30.23
CA LEU A 87 48.33 -11.10 -29.02
C LEU A 87 47.40 -10.80 -27.87
N THR A 88 46.24 -10.20 -28.15
CA THR A 88 45.26 -9.78 -27.14
C THR A 88 43.98 -10.58 -27.21
N VAL A 89 43.25 -10.61 -26.08
CA VAL A 89 41.91 -11.20 -26.00
C VAL A 89 40.97 -10.58 -27.04
N GLY A 90 41.05 -9.27 -27.27
CA GLY A 90 40.24 -8.57 -28.26
C GLY A 90 40.47 -9.11 -29.67
N GLU A 91 41.73 -9.23 -30.09
CA GLU A 91 42.09 -9.78 -31.40
C GLU A 91 41.66 -11.25 -31.55
N ALA A 92 41.82 -12.06 -30.49
CA ALA A 92 41.41 -13.46 -30.50
C ALA A 92 39.89 -13.61 -30.70
N VAL A 93 39.11 -12.82 -29.97
CA VAL A 93 37.64 -12.80 -30.04
C VAL A 93 37.15 -12.27 -31.40
N ASP A 94 37.81 -11.24 -31.94
CA ASP A 94 37.47 -10.71 -33.27
C ASP A 94 37.77 -11.73 -34.38
N GLY A 95 38.84 -12.53 -34.23
CA GLY A 95 39.16 -13.66 -35.10
C GLY A 95 38.13 -14.79 -35.07
N LEU A 96 37.39 -14.94 -33.96
CA LEU A 96 36.24 -15.85 -33.84
C LEU A 96 34.95 -15.27 -34.44
N GLY A 97 34.97 -14.04 -34.96
CA GLY A 97 33.79 -13.35 -35.49
C GLY A 97 32.88 -12.75 -34.41
N LEU A 98 33.34 -12.67 -33.15
CA LEU A 98 32.55 -12.24 -31.99
C LEU A 98 32.77 -10.75 -31.68
N ARG A 99 32.37 -9.87 -32.61
CA ARG A 99 32.80 -8.46 -32.60
C ARG A 99 32.09 -7.60 -31.56
N ASP A 100 30.76 -7.59 -31.56
CA ASP A 100 29.96 -6.66 -30.75
C ASP A 100 29.01 -7.38 -29.78
N GLY A 101 28.67 -6.70 -28.68
CA GLY A 101 27.67 -7.19 -27.73
C GLY A 101 28.08 -8.43 -26.92
N VAL A 102 29.37 -8.80 -26.90
CA VAL A 102 29.85 -9.94 -26.11
C VAL A 102 30.43 -9.50 -24.77
N ARG A 103 30.18 -10.30 -23.72
CA ARG A 103 30.82 -10.16 -22.41
C ARG A 103 31.95 -11.17 -22.31
N LEU A 104 33.12 -10.70 -21.87
CA LEU A 104 34.35 -11.50 -21.80
C LEU A 104 34.77 -11.71 -20.35
N SER A 105 35.38 -12.86 -20.03
CA SER A 105 35.99 -13.11 -18.71
C SER A 105 37.25 -12.26 -18.47
N ALA A 106 37.84 -11.70 -19.52
CA ALA A 106 39.06 -10.89 -19.47
C ALA A 106 38.92 -9.59 -20.28
N SER A 107 39.75 -8.59 -19.98
CA SER A 107 39.81 -7.35 -20.76
C SER A 107 40.23 -7.64 -22.20
N ARG A 108 39.63 -6.95 -23.18
CA ARG A 108 40.04 -7.03 -24.59
C ARG A 108 41.51 -6.65 -24.82
N SER A 109 42.09 -5.82 -23.96
CA SER A 109 43.50 -5.42 -24.03
C SER A 109 44.45 -6.37 -23.29
N ALA A 110 43.93 -7.39 -22.59
CA ALA A 110 44.77 -8.36 -21.90
C ALA A 110 45.46 -9.28 -22.91
N GLU A 111 46.68 -9.70 -22.61
CA GLU A 111 47.36 -10.75 -23.37
C GLU A 111 46.56 -12.06 -23.29
N VAL A 112 46.52 -12.84 -24.37
CA VAL A 112 45.84 -14.15 -24.31
C VAL A 112 46.71 -15.13 -23.53
N GLY A 113 46.25 -15.46 -22.31
CA GLY A 113 46.89 -16.41 -21.40
C GLY A 113 46.49 -17.86 -21.65
N ARG A 114 46.79 -18.72 -20.66
CA ARG A 114 46.42 -20.15 -20.64
C ARG A 114 45.07 -20.43 -19.97
N ASP A 115 44.47 -19.43 -19.35
CA ASP A 115 43.17 -19.56 -18.69
C ASP A 115 42.05 -19.62 -19.73
N VAL A 116 40.97 -20.35 -19.42
CA VAL A 116 39.80 -20.46 -20.30
C VAL A 116 39.17 -19.08 -20.52
N LEU A 117 39.13 -18.66 -21.78
CA LEU A 117 38.47 -17.42 -22.18
C LEU A 117 36.97 -17.67 -22.30
N ARG A 118 36.19 -17.14 -21.36
CA ARG A 118 34.72 -17.22 -21.43
C ARG A 118 34.16 -16.06 -22.21
N VAL A 119 33.30 -16.37 -23.16
CA VAL A 119 32.59 -15.41 -24.00
C VAL A 119 31.11 -15.68 -23.86
N SER A 120 30.37 -14.67 -23.42
CA SER A 120 28.91 -14.71 -23.44
C SER A 120 28.40 -13.79 -24.53
N THR A 121 27.69 -14.37 -25.49
CA THR A 121 27.10 -13.62 -26.61
C THR A 121 25.87 -12.83 -26.17
N GLN A 122 25.49 -11.83 -26.94
CA GLN A 122 24.22 -11.14 -26.75
C GLN A 122 23.06 -12.09 -27.06
N LYS A 123 22.09 -12.13 -26.15
CA LYS A 123 20.87 -12.93 -26.22
C LYS A 123 19.67 -12.01 -26.13
N THR A 124 18.62 -12.37 -26.85
CA THR A 124 17.29 -11.79 -26.70
C THR A 124 16.57 -12.49 -25.55
N VAL A 125 15.99 -11.72 -24.64
CA VAL A 125 15.21 -12.24 -23.51
C VAL A 125 13.87 -11.51 -23.49
N HIS A 126 12.79 -12.29 -23.37
CA HIS A 126 11.43 -11.79 -23.29
C HIS A 126 10.94 -11.85 -21.84
N LEU A 127 10.77 -10.70 -21.21
CA LEU A 127 10.26 -10.61 -19.85
C LEU A 127 8.76 -10.37 -19.89
N VAL A 128 7.99 -11.20 -19.21
CA VAL A 128 6.55 -10.98 -19.02
C VAL A 128 6.34 -10.46 -17.60
N VAL A 129 5.96 -9.20 -17.44
CA VAL A 129 5.74 -8.54 -16.14
C VAL A 129 4.31 -8.04 -16.10
N ASP A 130 3.51 -8.51 -15.15
CA ASP A 130 2.11 -8.09 -14.96
C ASP A 130 1.26 -8.15 -16.26
N GLY A 131 1.56 -9.12 -17.13
CA GLY A 131 0.89 -9.32 -18.41
C GLY A 131 1.42 -8.48 -19.58
N GLN A 132 2.42 -7.61 -19.35
CA GLN A 132 3.12 -6.86 -20.40
C GLN A 132 4.42 -7.58 -20.78
N VAL A 133 4.72 -7.61 -22.08
CA VAL A 133 5.98 -8.15 -22.61
C VAL A 133 7.00 -7.02 -22.76
N ILE A 134 8.17 -7.21 -22.17
CA ILE A 134 9.34 -6.34 -22.27
C ILE A 134 10.45 -7.16 -22.94
N ASP A 135 10.82 -6.75 -24.16
CA ASP A 135 11.95 -7.34 -24.86
C ASP A 135 13.24 -6.67 -24.41
N GLY A 136 14.25 -7.49 -24.10
CA GLY A 136 15.54 -7.04 -23.65
C GLY A 136 16.67 -7.83 -24.29
N VAL A 137 17.86 -7.23 -24.28
CA VAL A 137 19.09 -7.89 -24.71
C VAL A 137 20.04 -8.00 -23.53
N SER A 138 20.72 -9.14 -23.41
CA SER A 138 21.64 -9.41 -22.32
C SER A 138 22.81 -10.26 -22.81
N SER A 139 24.00 -10.01 -22.27
CA SER A 139 25.18 -10.87 -22.44
C SER A 139 25.58 -11.52 -21.11
N GLY A 140 24.63 -11.59 -20.18
CA GLY A 140 24.76 -12.29 -18.91
C GLY A 140 24.65 -13.80 -19.10
N ALA A 141 25.41 -14.55 -18.29
CA ALA A 141 25.40 -16.01 -18.34
C ALA A 141 24.18 -16.61 -17.63
N THR A 142 23.57 -15.89 -16.68
CA THR A 142 22.44 -16.38 -15.89
C THR A 142 21.18 -15.53 -16.05
N VAL A 143 20.02 -16.08 -15.69
CA VAL A 143 18.75 -15.34 -15.63
C VAL A 143 18.89 -14.08 -14.76
N ARG A 144 19.56 -14.18 -13.60
CA ARG A 144 19.82 -13.02 -12.72
C ARG A 144 20.59 -11.92 -13.44
N ASP A 145 21.64 -12.28 -14.17
CA ASP A 145 22.44 -11.30 -14.91
C ASP A 145 21.62 -10.67 -16.03
N ALA A 146 20.78 -11.46 -16.72
CA ALA A 146 19.89 -10.94 -17.75
C ALA A 146 18.85 -9.95 -17.23
N LEU A 147 18.20 -10.25 -16.10
CA LEU A 147 17.28 -9.30 -15.47
C LEU A 147 17.99 -7.99 -15.08
N ARG A 148 19.21 -8.10 -14.54
CA ARG A 148 20.04 -6.94 -14.17
C ARG A 148 20.41 -6.10 -15.38
N ASP A 149 20.85 -6.72 -16.48
CA ASP A 149 21.26 -6.03 -17.71
C ASP A 149 20.07 -5.30 -18.36
N ILE A 150 18.87 -5.90 -18.30
CA ILE A 150 17.61 -5.30 -18.79
C ILE A 150 17.09 -4.19 -17.84
N GLY A 151 17.63 -4.11 -16.62
CA GLY A 151 17.22 -3.13 -15.61
C GLY A 151 16.00 -3.54 -14.79
N LEU A 152 15.61 -4.81 -14.81
CA LEU A 152 14.55 -5.34 -13.96
C LEU A 152 15.12 -5.74 -12.59
N VAL A 153 14.80 -4.96 -11.56
CA VAL A 153 15.12 -5.25 -10.16
C VAL A 153 13.96 -6.02 -9.54
N LEU A 154 14.24 -7.18 -8.92
CA LEU A 154 13.26 -7.97 -8.17
C LEU A 154 13.18 -7.48 -6.72
N GLU A 155 11.96 -7.37 -6.20
CA GLU A 155 11.68 -7.04 -4.80
C GLU A 155 11.49 -8.30 -3.95
N GLU A 156 11.48 -8.13 -2.62
CA GLU A 156 11.19 -9.23 -1.69
C GLU A 156 9.78 -9.78 -1.95
N GLY A 157 9.69 -11.08 -2.25
CA GLY A 157 8.44 -11.77 -2.56
C GLY A 157 8.14 -11.92 -4.06
N ASP A 158 8.85 -11.21 -4.94
CA ASP A 158 8.72 -11.41 -6.39
C ASP A 158 9.08 -12.85 -6.77
N ARG A 159 8.39 -13.38 -7.78
CA ARG A 159 8.63 -14.73 -8.31
C ARG A 159 8.99 -14.68 -9.77
N VAL A 160 9.93 -15.55 -10.16
CA VAL A 160 10.34 -15.76 -11.54
C VAL A 160 10.00 -17.19 -11.98
N SER A 161 9.58 -17.38 -13.23
CA SER A 161 9.27 -18.72 -13.76
C SER A 161 10.50 -19.61 -13.98
N VAL A 162 11.68 -19.00 -14.07
CA VAL A 162 12.97 -19.68 -14.29
C VAL A 162 13.90 -19.36 -13.11
N PRO A 163 14.63 -20.34 -12.55
CA PRO A 163 15.58 -20.09 -11.47
C PRO A 163 16.60 -19.00 -11.84
N LEU A 164 16.93 -18.13 -10.89
CA LEU A 164 17.83 -17.00 -11.11
C LEU A 164 19.26 -17.40 -11.48
N ASP A 165 19.68 -18.60 -11.11
CA ASP A 165 20.97 -19.21 -11.41
C ASP A 165 20.95 -20.08 -12.69
N ALA A 166 19.79 -20.27 -13.32
CA ALA A 166 19.72 -20.98 -14.59
C ALA A 166 20.46 -20.20 -15.70
N ALA A 167 20.99 -20.94 -16.67
CA ALA A 167 21.66 -20.36 -17.83
C ALA A 167 20.70 -19.49 -18.66
N ALA A 168 21.16 -18.31 -19.06
CA ALA A 168 20.46 -17.47 -20.01
C ALA A 168 20.74 -17.96 -21.43
N VAL A 169 19.68 -18.24 -22.20
CA VAL A 169 19.76 -18.67 -23.61
C VAL A 169 19.06 -17.66 -24.50
N ASP A 170 19.39 -17.65 -25.79
CA ASP A 170 18.73 -16.77 -26.76
C ASP A 170 17.24 -17.13 -26.91
N GLY A 171 16.38 -16.11 -26.95
CA GLY A 171 14.92 -16.24 -26.97
C GLY A 171 14.29 -16.67 -25.64
N LEU A 172 15.04 -16.64 -24.52
CA LEU A 172 14.52 -17.04 -23.21
C LEU A 172 13.28 -16.21 -22.81
N VAL A 173 12.22 -16.88 -22.38
CA VAL A 173 11.02 -16.23 -21.83
C VAL A 173 11.00 -16.37 -20.31
N VAL A 174 10.95 -15.24 -19.60
CA VAL A 174 10.89 -15.20 -18.13
C VAL A 174 9.63 -14.47 -17.69
N LEU A 175 8.72 -15.18 -17.03
CA LEU A 175 7.57 -14.57 -16.36
C LEU A 175 8.01 -14.07 -14.99
N VAL A 176 7.82 -12.79 -14.73
CA VAL A 176 8.03 -12.13 -13.45
C VAL A 176 6.67 -11.78 -12.85
N THR A 177 6.39 -12.31 -11.66
CA THR A 177 5.20 -11.96 -10.88
C THR A 177 5.65 -11.06 -9.74
N ARG A 178 5.18 -9.80 -9.75
CA ARG A 178 5.45 -8.85 -8.67
C ARG A 178 4.67 -9.22 -7.41
N ALA A 179 5.34 -9.24 -6.27
CA ALA A 179 4.66 -9.26 -4.98
C ALA A 179 4.03 -7.89 -4.76
N ALA A 180 2.71 -7.80 -4.91
CA ALA A 180 2.01 -6.56 -4.61
C ALA A 180 2.01 -6.32 -3.09
N SER A 181 2.79 -5.34 -2.63
CA SER A 181 2.67 -4.78 -1.29
C SER A 181 1.57 -3.70 -1.24
N SER A 182 0.39 -3.98 -1.79
CA SER A 182 -0.77 -3.08 -1.59
C SER A 182 -1.41 -3.43 -0.25
N GLY A 183 -1.25 -2.54 0.74
CA GLY A 183 -2.01 -2.63 1.98
C GLY A 183 -3.49 -2.34 1.71
N GLU A 184 -4.38 -3.29 1.98
CA GLU A 184 -5.82 -3.02 2.02
C GLU A 184 -6.20 -2.56 3.43
N THR A 185 -6.97 -1.46 3.52
CA THR A 185 -7.51 -1.00 4.79
C THR A 185 -8.99 -1.32 4.87
N VAL A 186 -9.38 -2.06 5.91
CA VAL A 186 -10.78 -2.37 6.20
C VAL A 186 -11.19 -1.64 7.47
N THR A 187 -12.32 -0.96 7.42
CA THR A 187 -12.92 -0.28 8.57
C THR A 187 -14.06 -1.11 9.15
N GLU A 188 -14.02 -1.34 10.46
CA GLU A 188 -15.07 -2.01 11.22
C GLU A 188 -15.64 -1.08 12.29
N THR A 189 -16.95 -1.18 12.50
CA THR A 189 -17.65 -0.42 13.55
C THR A 189 -17.33 -0.99 14.92
N VAL A 190 -16.92 -0.14 15.86
CA VAL A 190 -16.78 -0.50 17.28
C VAL A 190 -18.02 -0.03 18.04
N PRO A 191 -18.83 -0.93 18.63
CA PRO A 191 -20.02 -0.53 19.37
C PRO A 191 -19.65 0.32 20.60
N PHE A 192 -20.56 1.20 21.00
CA PHE A 192 -20.45 1.96 22.25
C PHE A 192 -21.15 1.21 23.39
N ALA A 193 -20.73 1.46 24.63
CA ALA A 193 -21.42 0.93 25.80
C ALA A 193 -22.52 1.89 26.28
N GLU A 194 -23.52 1.36 26.99
CA GLU A 194 -24.49 2.16 27.73
C GLU A 194 -24.10 2.21 29.21
N LYS A 195 -24.08 3.42 29.78
CA LYS A 195 -23.83 3.66 31.20
C LYS A 195 -25.01 4.41 31.80
N GLU A 196 -25.62 3.80 32.81
CA GLU A 196 -26.66 4.45 33.60
C GLU A 196 -26.05 5.19 34.79
N VAL A 197 -26.50 6.43 35.00
CA VAL A 197 -26.09 7.26 36.13
C VAL A 197 -27.35 7.69 36.86
N GLU A 198 -27.43 7.33 38.14
CA GLU A 198 -28.56 7.73 38.99
C GLU A 198 -28.63 9.24 39.15
N ASP A 199 -29.85 9.76 39.19
CA ASP A 199 -30.08 11.17 39.35
C ASP A 199 -31.30 11.50 40.21
N ALA A 200 -31.02 12.00 41.41
CA ALA A 200 -32.03 12.46 42.38
C ALA A 200 -32.80 13.72 41.94
N THR A 201 -32.33 14.35 40.86
CA THR A 201 -32.99 15.31 39.96
C THR A 201 -34.34 14.91 39.41
N LEU A 202 -34.31 13.69 38.89
CA LEU A 202 -35.30 13.15 38.00
C LEU A 202 -36.15 12.17 38.78
N VAL A 203 -37.44 12.22 38.53
CA VAL A 203 -38.41 11.36 39.23
C VAL A 203 -38.20 9.90 38.79
N THR A 204 -38.35 8.97 39.72
CA THR A 204 -38.21 7.53 39.47
C THR A 204 -39.03 7.09 38.25
N GLY A 205 -38.39 6.29 37.38
CA GLY A 205 -38.96 5.85 36.09
C GLY A 205 -38.60 6.76 34.90
N THR A 206 -38.02 7.94 35.14
CA THR A 206 -37.54 8.82 34.07
C THR A 206 -36.17 8.39 33.57
N ARG A 207 -36.01 8.22 32.25
CA ARG A 207 -34.71 8.00 31.60
C ARG A 207 -34.41 9.16 30.66
N LYS A 208 -33.21 9.74 30.77
CA LYS A 208 -32.79 10.84 29.89
C LYS A 208 -31.38 10.62 29.41
N VAL A 209 -31.21 10.58 28.09
CA VAL A 209 -29.88 10.57 27.47
C VAL A 209 -29.18 11.89 27.80
N GLN A 210 -28.09 11.80 28.57
CA GLN A 210 -27.20 12.91 28.87
C GLN A 210 -26.16 13.05 27.77
N THR A 211 -25.55 11.92 27.38
CA THR A 211 -24.56 11.84 26.30
C THR A 211 -25.04 10.77 25.33
N ALA A 212 -25.27 11.13 24.07
CA ALA A 212 -25.66 10.17 23.05
C ALA A 212 -24.45 9.31 22.66
N GLY A 213 -24.66 7.99 22.59
CA GLY A 213 -23.61 7.06 22.20
C GLY A 213 -23.22 7.24 20.73
N ARG A 214 -21.94 7.06 20.44
CA ARG A 214 -21.42 7.06 19.06
C ARG A 214 -20.49 5.88 18.88
N ALA A 215 -20.72 5.11 17.83
CA ALA A 215 -19.83 4.01 17.50
C ALA A 215 -18.45 4.55 17.11
N GLY A 216 -17.43 3.83 17.53
CA GLY A 216 -16.06 4.06 17.10
C GLY A 216 -15.78 3.38 15.76
N VAL A 217 -14.55 3.55 15.28
CA VAL A 217 -14.04 2.91 14.06
C VAL A 217 -12.73 2.22 14.40
N ARG A 218 -12.63 0.95 14.04
CA ARG A 218 -11.38 0.20 14.01
C ARG A 218 -10.92 0.10 12.57
N THR A 219 -9.69 0.47 12.31
CA THR A 219 -9.05 0.29 11.01
C THR A 219 -8.04 -0.83 11.13
N THR A 220 -8.20 -1.85 10.29
CA THR A 220 -7.26 -2.96 10.16
C THR A 220 -6.61 -2.90 8.80
N THR A 221 -5.29 -2.83 8.78
CA THR A 221 -4.48 -2.91 7.57
C THR A 221 -4.07 -4.36 7.35
N TYR A 222 -4.35 -4.86 6.15
CA TYR A 222 -3.97 -6.20 5.70
C TYR A 222 -2.82 -6.10 4.70
N ALA A 223 -1.82 -6.95 4.88
CA ALA A 223 -0.95 -7.34 3.78
C ALA A 223 -1.73 -8.31 2.88
N LEU A 224 -1.76 -8.03 1.58
CA LEU A 224 -2.43 -8.86 0.59
C LEU A 224 -1.42 -9.79 -0.08
N ASP A 225 -1.76 -11.07 -0.15
CA ASP A 225 -1.08 -12.02 -1.01
C ASP A 225 -1.78 -11.95 -2.38
N VAL A 226 -1.09 -11.39 -3.38
CA VAL A 226 -1.62 -11.24 -4.74
C VAL A 226 -0.86 -12.13 -5.70
N VAL A 227 -1.58 -12.93 -6.48
CA VAL A 227 -1.00 -13.76 -7.55
C VAL A 227 -1.77 -13.49 -8.83
N GLY A 228 -1.07 -12.99 -9.86
CA GLY A 228 -1.69 -12.68 -11.16
C GLY A 228 -2.79 -11.61 -11.10
N GLY A 229 -2.65 -10.63 -10.20
CA GLY A 229 -3.64 -9.55 -10.01
C GLY A 229 -4.87 -9.92 -9.16
N VAL A 230 -4.95 -11.15 -8.66
CA VAL A 230 -6.06 -11.60 -7.79
C VAL A 230 -5.56 -11.77 -6.36
N VAL A 231 -6.32 -11.26 -5.39
CA VAL A 231 -6.06 -11.44 -3.96
C VAL A 231 -6.38 -12.90 -3.59
N VAL A 232 -5.35 -13.64 -3.20
CA VAL A 232 -5.45 -15.06 -2.77
C VAL A 232 -5.34 -15.24 -1.26
N GLY A 233 -4.87 -14.21 -0.54
CA GLY A 233 -4.70 -14.23 0.91
C GLY A 233 -4.68 -12.83 1.50
N ARG A 234 -5.02 -12.73 2.79
CA ARG A 234 -4.93 -11.49 3.57
C ARG A 234 -4.40 -11.82 4.97
N THR A 235 -3.39 -11.06 5.41
CA THR A 235 -2.82 -11.20 6.76
C THR A 235 -2.91 -9.85 7.48
N PRO A 236 -3.56 -9.76 8.66
CA PRO A 236 -3.62 -8.49 9.40
C PRO A 236 -2.23 -8.12 9.91
N VAL A 237 -1.73 -6.95 9.54
CA VAL A 237 -0.40 -6.46 9.94
C VAL A 237 -0.48 -5.33 10.96
N ALA A 238 -1.58 -4.57 10.97
CA ALA A 238 -1.86 -3.56 11.97
C ALA A 238 -3.37 -3.46 12.20
N SER A 239 -3.79 -3.35 13.45
CA SER A 239 -5.18 -3.06 13.80
C SER A 239 -5.21 -2.05 14.93
N MET A 240 -5.94 -0.95 14.73
CA MET A 240 -6.08 0.09 15.74
C MET A 240 -7.46 0.72 15.71
N VAL A 241 -7.94 1.15 16.87
CA VAL A 241 -9.13 2.00 16.97
C VAL A 241 -8.74 3.41 16.53
N THR A 242 -9.16 3.81 15.33
CA THR A 242 -8.86 5.13 14.75
C THR A 242 -9.81 6.21 15.24
N VAL A 243 -11.04 5.82 15.59
CA VAL A 243 -12.01 6.68 16.26
C VAL A 243 -12.54 5.94 17.48
N PRO A 244 -12.29 6.40 18.72
CA PRO A 244 -12.81 5.74 19.90
C PRO A 244 -14.36 5.84 19.95
N PRO A 245 -15.07 4.79 20.41
CA PRO A 245 -16.49 4.91 20.67
C PRO A 245 -16.73 5.90 21.82
N VAL A 246 -17.88 6.57 21.79
CA VAL A 246 -18.38 7.41 22.88
C VAL A 246 -19.53 6.68 23.54
N ASP A 247 -19.41 6.38 24.82
CA ASP A 247 -20.45 5.69 25.57
C ASP A 247 -21.71 6.55 25.69
N GLN A 248 -22.86 5.88 25.58
CA GLN A 248 -24.15 6.48 25.85
C GLN A 248 -24.34 6.60 27.36
N VAL A 249 -24.53 7.81 27.86
CA VAL A 249 -24.82 8.05 29.28
C VAL A 249 -26.30 8.36 29.43
N ILE A 250 -27.00 7.52 30.17
CA ILE A 250 -28.43 7.68 30.48
C ILE A 250 -28.56 8.04 31.96
N ARG A 251 -29.11 9.22 32.25
CA ARG A 251 -29.52 9.58 33.60
C ARG A 251 -30.82 8.89 33.93
N VAL A 252 -30.84 8.14 35.02
CA VAL A 252 -32.03 7.44 35.53
C VAL A 252 -32.52 8.12 36.78
N GLY A 253 -33.80 8.47 36.82
CA GLY A 253 -34.37 9.18 37.95
C GLY A 253 -34.47 8.31 39.20
N THR A 254 -34.11 8.89 40.34
CA THR A 254 -34.23 8.26 41.67
C THR A 254 -35.02 9.12 42.66
N ALA A 255 -35.53 10.28 42.24
CA ALA A 255 -36.36 11.12 43.09
C ALA A 255 -37.71 10.44 43.35
N PRO A 256 -38.17 10.34 44.60
CA PRO A 256 -39.43 9.70 44.91
C PRO A 256 -40.60 10.44 44.24
N LEU A 257 -41.58 9.66 43.77
CA LEU A 257 -42.87 10.21 43.38
C LEU A 257 -43.57 10.82 44.60
N PRO A 258 -44.47 11.80 44.40
CA PRO A 258 -45.32 12.30 45.48
C PRO A 258 -46.10 11.16 46.15
N ASP A 259 -46.20 11.20 47.49
CA ASP A 259 -46.92 10.18 48.24
C ASP A 259 -48.43 10.29 47.95
N PRO A 260 -49.09 9.21 47.47
CA PRO A 260 -50.54 9.21 47.25
C PRO A 260 -51.35 9.52 48.52
N ALA A 261 -50.81 9.25 49.71
CA ALA A 261 -51.48 9.55 50.98
C ALA A 261 -51.65 11.05 51.24
N GLU A 262 -50.89 11.92 50.55
CA GLU A 262 -51.04 13.38 50.65
C GLU A 262 -52.20 13.93 49.81
N VAL A 263 -52.91 13.09 49.04
CA VAL A 263 -54.03 13.49 48.20
C VAL A 263 -55.30 13.68 49.04
N SER A 264 -55.43 14.84 49.68
CA SER A 264 -56.68 15.34 50.27
C SER A 264 -57.21 16.50 49.42
N VAL A 265 -58.35 16.32 48.77
CA VAL A 265 -59.01 17.35 47.94
C VAL A 265 -60.36 17.71 48.53
N GLU A 266 -60.66 19.01 48.62
CA GLU A 266 -61.94 19.49 49.14
C GLU A 266 -63.06 19.26 48.08
N PRO A 267 -64.21 18.68 48.47
CA PRO A 267 -65.34 18.50 47.56
C PRO A 267 -65.81 19.81 46.92
N GLY A 268 -66.17 19.76 45.63
CA GLY A 268 -66.64 20.94 44.88
C GLY A 268 -65.53 21.82 44.30
N THR A 269 -64.26 21.52 44.56
CA THR A 269 -63.12 22.22 43.95
C THR A 269 -62.78 21.69 42.55
N ALA A 270 -62.03 22.47 41.78
CA ALA A 270 -61.45 22.00 40.52
C ALA A 270 -60.55 20.77 40.71
N GLN A 271 -59.88 20.65 41.86
CA GLN A 271 -59.08 19.48 42.22
C GLN A 271 -59.93 18.22 42.38
N ALA A 272 -61.10 18.31 43.02
CA ALA A 272 -62.04 17.19 43.13
C ALA A 272 -62.55 16.72 41.77
N ILE A 273 -62.92 17.66 40.89
CA ILE A 273 -63.29 17.36 39.48
C ILE A 273 -62.12 16.69 38.76
N GLY A 274 -60.90 17.20 38.96
CA GLY A 274 -59.67 16.62 38.43
C GLY A 274 -59.46 15.18 38.87
N LYS A 275 -59.69 14.88 40.14
CA LYS A 275 -59.52 13.54 40.72
C LYS A 275 -60.50 12.56 40.10
N GLU A 276 -61.76 12.94 40.00
CA GLU A 276 -62.81 12.13 39.37
C GLU A 276 -62.51 11.85 37.89
N LEU A 277 -62.15 12.89 37.13
CA LEU A 277 -61.86 12.76 35.70
C LEU A 277 -60.56 11.99 35.41
N ALA A 278 -59.58 12.04 36.31
CA ALA A 278 -58.38 11.21 36.25
C ALA A 278 -58.72 9.74 36.56
N ALA A 279 -59.50 9.48 37.61
CA ALA A 279 -59.95 8.13 37.96
C ALA A 279 -60.77 7.48 36.83
N ALA A 280 -61.63 8.25 36.17
CA ALA A 280 -62.40 7.78 35.00
C ALA A 280 -61.51 7.34 33.81
N ARG A 281 -60.24 7.76 33.78
CA ARG A 281 -59.22 7.36 32.79
C ARG A 281 -58.36 6.18 33.26
N GLY A 282 -58.67 5.60 34.42
CA GLY A 282 -57.86 4.55 35.04
C GLY A 282 -56.62 5.06 35.77
N TRP A 283 -56.55 6.37 36.05
CA TRP A 283 -55.45 6.97 36.82
C TRP A 283 -55.87 7.11 38.29
N GLY A 284 -55.27 6.28 39.15
CA GLY A 284 -55.53 6.27 40.59
C GLY A 284 -54.84 7.42 41.34
N ASP A 285 -54.89 7.34 42.68
CA ASP A 285 -54.35 8.37 43.57
C ASP A 285 -52.85 8.60 43.40
N ASP A 286 -52.11 7.58 42.95
CA ASP A 286 -50.69 7.67 42.61
C ASP A 286 -50.43 8.65 41.44
N GLN A 287 -51.22 8.55 40.38
CA GLN A 287 -51.14 9.46 39.24
C GLN A 287 -51.70 10.83 39.59
N PHE A 288 -52.78 10.86 40.37
CA PHE A 288 -53.38 12.13 40.75
C PHE A 288 -52.46 12.96 41.67
N ALA A 289 -51.65 12.33 42.52
CA ALA A 289 -50.65 13.04 43.33
C ALA A 289 -49.64 13.82 42.45
N CYS A 290 -49.22 13.23 41.33
CA CYS A 290 -48.39 13.91 40.33
C CYS A 290 -49.14 15.04 39.63
N LEU A 291 -50.39 14.81 39.22
CA LEU A 291 -51.23 15.83 38.59
C LEU A 291 -51.46 17.04 39.51
N LEU A 292 -51.71 16.76 40.79
CA LEU A 292 -51.95 17.76 41.82
C LEU A 292 -50.74 18.69 41.95
N LYS A 293 -49.52 18.14 42.10
CA LYS A 293 -48.29 18.95 42.15
C LYS A 293 -48.02 19.68 40.85
N LEU A 294 -48.28 19.04 39.70
CA LEU A 294 -48.12 19.65 38.39
C LEU A 294 -48.99 20.88 38.24
N TRP A 295 -50.32 20.77 38.31
CA TRP A 295 -51.21 21.91 38.12
C TRP A 295 -51.21 22.91 39.28
N ASN A 296 -50.75 22.52 40.48
CA ASN A 296 -50.40 23.48 41.53
C ASN A 296 -49.25 24.39 41.11
N LYS A 297 -48.20 23.84 40.48
CA LYS A 297 -47.07 24.61 39.94
C LYS A 297 -47.49 25.52 38.80
N GLU A 298 -48.39 25.05 37.92
CA GLU A 298 -48.80 25.80 36.72
C GLU A 298 -49.73 26.96 37.03
N SER A 299 -50.81 26.73 37.79
CA SER A 299 -51.89 27.71 37.99
C SER A 299 -52.42 27.78 39.41
N GLY A 300 -52.02 26.86 40.29
CA GLY A 300 -52.71 26.67 41.57
C GLY A 300 -54.15 26.16 41.37
N TRP A 301 -54.43 25.46 40.27
CA TRP A 301 -55.78 24.99 39.88
C TRP A 301 -56.82 26.10 39.64
N ARG A 302 -56.38 27.33 39.37
CA ARG A 302 -57.28 28.45 39.05
C ARG A 302 -57.76 28.37 37.59
N VAL A 303 -59.08 28.36 37.40
CA VAL A 303 -59.76 28.31 36.09
C VAL A 303 -59.49 29.57 35.26
N ASP A 304 -59.31 30.70 35.93
CA ASP A 304 -59.07 32.02 35.36
C ASP A 304 -57.59 32.42 35.36
N ALA A 305 -56.67 31.48 35.63
CA ALA A 305 -55.24 31.75 35.57
C ALA A 305 -54.81 32.17 34.17
N ASP A 306 -54.64 33.47 33.97
CA ASP A 306 -54.17 34.06 32.72
C ASP A 306 -52.70 34.46 32.84
N ASN A 307 -51.92 34.19 31.79
CA ASN A 307 -50.55 34.68 31.66
C ASN A 307 -50.47 35.72 30.52
N PRO A 308 -50.51 37.02 30.84
CA PRO A 308 -50.54 38.10 29.85
C PRO A 308 -49.31 38.14 28.94
N SER A 309 -48.19 37.55 29.39
CA SER A 309 -46.93 37.53 28.64
C SER A 309 -46.83 36.37 27.65
N SER A 310 -47.66 35.32 27.78
CA SER A 310 -47.53 34.10 26.98
C SER A 310 -48.84 33.59 26.36
N SER A 311 -50.02 34.15 26.63
CA SER A 311 -51.33 33.61 26.20
C SER A 311 -51.68 32.22 26.77
N ALA A 312 -50.88 31.73 27.71
CA ALA A 312 -51.19 30.54 28.48
C ALA A 312 -52.38 30.81 29.40
N TYR A 313 -53.33 29.87 29.48
CA TYR A 313 -54.58 30.09 30.19
C TYR A 313 -55.09 28.85 30.93
N GLY A 314 -55.76 29.09 32.06
CA GLY A 314 -56.55 28.14 32.81
C GLY A 314 -55.72 27.15 33.64
N ILE A 315 -56.41 26.15 34.19
CA ILE A 315 -55.83 25.12 35.07
C ILE A 315 -54.56 24.48 34.48
N PRO A 316 -54.58 23.96 33.23
CA PRO A 316 -53.41 23.33 32.66
C PRO A 316 -52.39 24.33 32.09
N GLN A 317 -52.65 25.64 32.12
CA GLN A 317 -51.86 26.67 31.42
C GLN A 317 -51.68 26.36 29.93
N ALA A 318 -52.79 26.06 29.23
CA ALA A 318 -52.75 25.70 27.81
C ALA A 318 -52.24 26.86 26.95
N LEU A 319 -51.30 26.58 26.03
CA LEU A 319 -50.64 27.59 25.19
C LEU A 319 -50.88 27.36 23.68
N PRO A 320 -51.65 28.22 22.99
CA PRO A 320 -52.55 29.25 23.54
C PRO A 320 -53.80 28.62 24.18
N GLY A 321 -54.43 29.36 25.09
CA GLY A 321 -55.63 28.89 25.82
C GLY A 321 -56.77 28.41 24.90
N SER A 322 -56.88 28.99 23.71
CA SER A 322 -57.91 28.65 22.70
C SER A 322 -57.89 27.18 22.27
N LYS A 323 -56.79 26.44 22.47
CA LYS A 323 -56.74 25.00 22.20
C LYS A 323 -57.78 24.22 22.99
N MET A 324 -58.16 24.70 24.18
CA MET A 324 -59.18 24.05 25.02
C MET A 324 -60.58 24.10 24.41
N ALA A 325 -60.82 24.92 23.37
CA ALA A 325 -62.09 24.95 22.65
C ALA A 325 -62.46 23.60 22.03
N SER A 326 -61.49 22.71 21.79
CA SER A 326 -61.77 21.35 21.30
C SER A 326 -62.46 20.46 22.33
N ALA A 327 -62.38 20.79 23.62
CA ALA A 327 -63.08 20.07 24.68
C ALA A 327 -64.45 20.68 25.01
N GLY A 328 -64.69 21.94 24.66
CA GLY A 328 -65.96 22.62 24.89
C GLY A 328 -65.87 24.13 24.61
N ALA A 329 -66.97 24.73 24.15
CA ALA A 329 -67.02 26.16 23.83
C ALA A 329 -66.89 27.08 25.06
N ASP A 330 -67.15 26.54 26.25
CA ASP A 330 -67.12 27.21 27.56
C ASP A 330 -65.76 27.12 28.28
N TRP A 331 -64.71 26.72 27.56
CA TRP A 331 -63.36 26.46 28.07
C TRP A 331 -62.75 27.60 28.89
N ARG A 332 -63.18 28.85 28.71
CA ARG A 332 -62.66 29.99 29.49
C ARG A 332 -63.07 29.93 30.96
N THR A 333 -64.24 29.40 31.27
CA THR A 333 -64.82 29.53 32.62
C THR A 333 -65.20 28.20 33.24
N ASN A 334 -65.13 27.10 32.50
CA ASN A 334 -65.51 25.78 32.99
C ASN A 334 -64.29 24.93 33.39
N PRO A 335 -64.07 24.64 34.69
CA PRO A 335 -62.97 23.79 35.15
C PRO A 335 -63.02 22.40 34.52
N ALA A 336 -64.20 21.78 34.38
CA ALA A 336 -64.31 20.43 33.83
C ALA A 336 -63.86 20.37 32.37
N THR A 337 -64.16 21.42 31.57
CA THR A 337 -63.72 21.55 30.18
C THR A 337 -62.20 21.68 30.10
N GLN A 338 -61.61 22.57 30.92
CA GLN A 338 -60.15 22.77 30.96
C GLN A 338 -59.40 21.52 31.42
N ILE A 339 -59.89 20.86 32.48
CA ILE A 339 -59.33 19.63 33.01
C ILE A 339 -59.44 18.51 31.98
N THR A 340 -60.59 18.33 31.34
CA THR A 340 -60.79 17.31 30.29
C THR A 340 -59.78 17.47 29.16
N TRP A 341 -59.58 18.71 28.69
CA TRP A 341 -58.56 19.01 27.69
C TRP A 341 -57.15 18.70 28.22
N GLY A 342 -56.81 19.20 29.41
CA GLY A 342 -55.48 19.03 30.02
C GLY A 342 -55.12 17.55 30.26
N LEU A 343 -56.06 16.75 30.76
CA LEU A 343 -55.88 15.30 30.92
C LEU A 343 -55.70 14.60 29.57
N GLY A 344 -56.46 15.02 28.54
CA GLY A 344 -56.29 14.51 27.18
C GLY A 344 -54.92 14.83 26.60
N TYR A 345 -54.44 16.06 26.80
CA TYR A 345 -53.09 16.48 26.41
C TYR A 345 -52.02 15.68 27.16
N ILE A 346 -52.17 15.49 28.47
CA ILE A 346 -51.26 14.67 29.28
C ILE A 346 -51.21 13.23 28.76
N ALA A 347 -52.36 12.60 28.52
CA ALA A 347 -52.42 11.26 27.96
C ALA A 347 -51.70 11.19 26.60
N GLY A 348 -51.99 12.14 25.70
CA GLY A 348 -51.43 12.15 24.35
C GLY A 348 -49.93 12.46 24.29
N ARG A 349 -49.43 13.33 25.19
CA ARG A 349 -48.05 13.85 25.12
C ARG A 349 -47.07 13.16 26.07
N TYR A 350 -47.58 12.70 27.22
CA TYR A 350 -46.78 12.17 28.34
C TYR A 350 -47.22 10.78 28.79
N GLY A 351 -48.31 10.25 28.23
CA GLY A 351 -48.89 8.96 28.61
C GLY A 351 -49.74 9.04 29.89
N ASN A 352 -49.20 9.62 30.97
CA ASN A 352 -49.89 9.75 32.26
C ASN A 352 -49.42 10.98 33.07
N PRO A 353 -50.13 11.35 34.15
CA PRO A 353 -49.78 12.50 34.97
C PRO A 353 -48.39 12.44 35.61
N CYS A 354 -47.91 11.27 36.05
CA CYS A 354 -46.56 11.18 36.61
C CYS A 354 -45.48 11.36 35.54
N GLY A 355 -45.71 10.92 34.30
CA GLY A 355 -44.87 11.22 33.14
C GLY A 355 -44.81 12.73 32.85
N ALA A 356 -45.96 13.42 32.93
CA ALA A 356 -46.02 14.87 32.76
C ALA A 356 -45.31 15.63 33.88
N TRP A 357 -45.50 15.21 35.14
CA TRP A 357 -44.81 15.78 36.30
C TRP A 357 -43.30 15.59 36.22
N ALA A 358 -42.84 14.38 35.86
CA ALA A 358 -41.43 14.10 35.63
C ALA A 358 -40.81 15.00 34.55
N HIS A 359 -41.54 15.23 33.45
CA HIS A 359 -41.12 16.17 32.41
C HIS A 359 -41.03 17.61 32.93
N SER A 360 -42.04 18.08 33.68
CA SER A 360 -42.04 19.43 34.27
C SER A 360 -40.89 19.64 35.25
N GLN A 361 -40.52 18.64 36.06
CA GLN A 361 -39.35 18.72 36.94
C GLN A 361 -38.04 18.79 36.15
N ALA A 362 -37.97 18.11 35.00
CA ALA A 362 -36.77 18.09 34.16
C ALA A 362 -36.61 19.31 33.25
N LYS A 363 -37.71 19.99 32.89
CA LYS A 363 -37.74 21.03 31.84
C LYS A 363 -38.36 22.36 32.26
N ASN A 364 -38.98 22.41 33.44
CA ASN A 364 -39.78 23.54 33.92
C ASN A 364 -41.01 23.88 33.06
N TRP A 365 -41.47 22.93 32.24
CA TRP A 365 -42.72 23.00 31.50
C TRP A 365 -43.21 21.58 31.16
N TYR A 366 -44.48 21.45 30.82
CA TYR A 366 -45.11 20.25 30.26
C TYR A 366 -46.15 20.69 29.21
#